data_AF-A0AAU9UHG0-F1
#
_entry.id   AF-A0AAU9UHG0-F1
#
_cell.length_a   1.000
_cell.length_b   1.000
_cell.length_c   1.000
_cell.angle_alpha   90.00
_cell.angle_beta   90.00
_cell.angle_gamma   90.00
#
_symmetry.space_group_name_H-M   'P 1'
#
loop_
_entity.id
_entity.type
_entity.pdbx_description
1 polymer ?
#
loop_
_entity_poly.entity_id
_entity_poly.type
_entity_poly.pdbx_seq_one_letter_code
_entity_poly.pdbx_strand_id
1 'polypeptide(L)'
;MQRTGEEIEERSHYIMYHKGEVAGHRGVGFLVKSKLKNQIIGYEGISDRIAVIHIKLYNKHHKANQKEISNLSNQICESMRKDRRKRRINTLENHINRTGGTRKALKELREKGKEWIPMLKDKEQHITSRDGIQNIATNYYRMLYSNQIKIHYKKSKDGKKLASCSEAPGPDRITNELMKGTIKDLSPILTEIFNEIIRTGNIPKQWAESHILYL
;
A
#
# COMPACT_ATOMS: atom_id res chain seq x y z
N MET A 1 18.73 0.50 41.67
CA MET A 1 18.24 -0.86 41.95
C MET A 1 17.62 -1.40 40.67
N GLN A 2 18.24 -2.41 40.06
CA GLN A 2 17.66 -3.12 38.92
C GLN A 2 16.64 -4.11 39.49
N ARG A 3 15.39 -4.04 39.03
CA ARG A 3 14.29 -4.86 39.55
C ARG A 3 14.39 -6.25 38.90
N THR A 4 14.42 -7.28 39.74
CA THR A 4 14.32 -8.68 39.35
C THR A 4 12.86 -9.13 39.49
N GLY A 5 12.33 -9.82 38.49
CA GLY A 5 10.95 -10.30 38.44
C GLY A 5 10.18 -9.80 37.22
N GLU A 6 8.96 -10.30 37.08
CA GLU A 6 7.96 -9.83 36.13
C GLU A 6 6.86 -9.11 36.90
N GLU A 7 6.63 -7.83 36.59
CA GLU A 7 5.61 -7.03 37.28
C GLU A 7 4.95 -6.01 36.35
N ILE A 8 3.68 -5.77 36.64
CA ILE A 8 2.81 -4.83 35.93
C ILE A 8 2.47 -3.70 36.91
N GLU A 9 3.09 -2.54 36.72
CA GLU A 9 2.78 -1.35 37.50
C GLU A 9 1.73 -0.51 36.75
N GLU A 10 0.53 -0.38 37.32
CA GLU A 10 -0.47 0.56 36.81
C GLU A 10 -0.30 1.93 37.49
N ARG A 11 0.03 2.95 36.68
CA ARG A 11 0.12 4.36 37.10
C ARG A 11 -1.06 5.14 36.54
N SER A 12 -1.27 6.36 37.05
CA SER A 12 -2.42 7.23 36.72
C SER A 12 -2.69 7.41 35.21
N HIS A 13 -1.66 7.38 34.36
CA HIS A 13 -1.80 7.59 32.91
C HIS A 13 -1.22 6.47 32.04
N TYR A 14 -0.47 5.55 32.65
CA TYR A 14 0.24 4.51 31.92
C TYR A 14 0.28 3.20 32.70
N ILE A 15 0.23 2.09 31.96
CA ILE A 15 0.52 0.75 32.44
C ILE A 15 1.95 0.44 32.03
N MET A 16 2.79 0.11 32.99
CA MET A 16 4.19 -0.25 32.78
C MET A 16 4.34 -1.75 33.00
N TYR A 17 4.71 -2.46 31.95
CA TYR A 17 5.13 -3.86 32.04
C TYR A 17 6.65 -3.90 32.12
N HIS A 18 7.22 -4.66 33.04
CA HIS A 18 8.66 -4.92 33.10
C HIS A 18 8.95 -6.38 33.47
N LYS A 19 9.99 -6.95 32.87
CA LYS A 19 10.51 -8.29 33.12
C LYS A 19 12.04 -8.25 33.22
N GLY A 20 12.59 -8.91 34.24
CA GLY A 20 14.02 -9.20 34.34
C GLY A 20 14.30 -10.44 35.20
N GLU A 21 14.87 -11.48 34.61
CA GLU A 21 15.21 -12.75 35.26
C GLU A 21 16.61 -12.72 35.89
N VAL A 22 17.61 -12.12 35.22
CA VAL A 22 19.01 -12.13 35.69
C VAL A 22 19.40 -10.83 36.40
N ALA A 23 19.84 -10.94 37.66
CA ALA A 23 20.40 -9.83 38.42
C ALA A 23 21.66 -9.28 37.73
N GLY A 24 21.65 -8.00 37.34
CA GLY A 24 22.78 -7.31 36.69
C GLY A 24 22.55 -6.96 35.21
N HIS A 25 21.55 -7.55 34.55
CA HIS A 25 21.18 -7.20 33.18
C HIS A 25 20.04 -6.17 33.13
N ARG A 26 20.09 -5.28 32.13
CA ARG A 26 18.99 -4.36 31.83
C ARG A 26 17.83 -5.19 31.27
N GLY A 27 16.80 -5.46 32.08
CA GLY A 27 15.57 -6.14 31.66
C GLY A 27 14.79 -5.36 30.60
N VAL A 28 13.61 -5.86 30.23
CA VAL A 28 12.75 -5.26 29.18
C VAL A 28 11.42 -4.86 29.75
N GLY A 29 10.91 -3.73 29.26
CA GLY A 29 9.57 -3.29 29.55
C GLY A 29 9.07 -2.35 28.47
N PHE A 30 7.76 -2.16 28.45
CA PHE A 30 7.11 -1.18 27.60
C PHE A 30 6.00 -0.48 28.38
N LEU A 31 5.64 0.68 27.87
CA LEU A 31 4.74 1.61 28.54
C LEU A 31 3.52 1.84 27.65
N VAL A 32 2.33 1.51 28.18
CA VAL A 32 1.07 1.56 27.45
C VAL A 32 0.18 2.63 28.07
N LYS A 33 -0.51 3.44 27.27
CA LYS A 33 -1.46 4.43 27.79
C LYS A 33 -2.65 3.73 28.47
N SER A 34 -3.06 4.17 29.66
CA SER A 34 -4.20 3.57 30.39
C SER A 34 -5.52 3.62 29.61
N LYS A 35 -5.66 4.55 28.64
CA LYS A 35 -6.81 4.61 27.72
C LYS A 35 -6.99 3.32 26.90
N LEU A 36 -5.91 2.58 26.64
CA LEU A 36 -5.91 1.36 25.85
C LEU A 36 -6.13 0.11 26.72
N LYS A 37 -6.29 0.24 28.05
CA LYS A 37 -6.44 -0.90 28.97
C LYS A 37 -7.51 -1.89 28.53
N ASN A 38 -8.67 -1.39 28.11
CA ASN A 38 -9.81 -2.23 27.70
C ASN A 38 -9.57 -2.97 26.36
N GLN A 39 -8.51 -2.64 25.64
CA GLN A 39 -8.15 -3.25 24.36
C GLN A 39 -6.99 -4.25 24.49
N ILE A 40 -6.35 -4.33 25.66
CA ILE A 40 -5.23 -5.23 25.90
C ILE A 40 -5.80 -6.61 26.25
N ILE A 41 -5.35 -7.62 25.50
CA ILE A 41 -5.69 -9.04 25.71
C ILE A 41 -4.73 -9.67 26.73
N GLY A 42 -3.45 -9.31 26.69
CA GLY A 42 -2.45 -9.84 27.62
C GLY A 42 -1.03 -9.32 27.36
N TYR A 43 -0.13 -9.66 28.28
CA TYR A 43 1.30 -9.37 28.24
C TYR A 43 2.06 -10.69 28.32
N GLU A 44 3.13 -10.86 27.54
CA GLU A 44 3.96 -12.06 27.55
C GLU A 44 5.44 -11.69 27.53
N GLY A 45 6.20 -12.15 28.52
CA GLY A 45 7.63 -11.93 28.59
C GLY A 45 8.40 -13.14 28.06
N ILE A 46 8.96 -13.03 26.87
CA ILE A 46 9.69 -14.15 26.23
C ILE A 46 11.10 -14.28 26.79
N SER A 47 11.83 -13.17 26.98
CA SER A 47 13.20 -13.18 27.53
C SER A 47 13.57 -11.85 28.18
N ASP A 48 14.73 -11.78 28.81
CA ASP A 48 15.33 -10.52 29.32
C ASP A 48 15.56 -9.45 28.25
N ARG A 49 15.37 -9.78 26.96
CA ARG A 49 15.48 -8.84 25.81
C ARG A 49 14.17 -8.66 25.03
N ILE A 50 13.14 -9.47 25.29
CA ILE A 50 11.92 -9.50 24.46
C ILE A 50 10.69 -9.61 25.34
N ALA A 51 9.78 -8.64 25.18
CA ALA A 51 8.46 -8.64 25.78
C ALA A 51 7.41 -8.32 24.71
N VAL A 52 6.24 -8.95 24.81
CA VAL A 52 5.15 -8.91 23.84
C VAL A 52 3.88 -8.42 24.50
N ILE A 53 3.08 -7.65 23.75
CA ILE A 53 1.75 -7.21 24.15
C ILE A 53 0.71 -7.58 23.10
N HIS A 54 -0.37 -8.21 23.54
CA HIS A 54 -1.51 -8.51 22.68
C HIS A 54 -2.55 -7.39 22.84
N ILE A 55 -2.80 -6.60 21.79
CA ILE A 55 -3.79 -5.50 21.79
C ILE A 55 -4.76 -5.63 20.61
N LYS A 56 -6.05 -5.47 20.85
CA LYS A 56 -7.10 -5.42 19.83
C LYS A 56 -7.53 -3.99 19.52
N LEU A 57 -7.07 -3.45 18.39
CA LEU A 57 -7.42 -2.10 17.94
C LEU A 57 -8.68 -2.12 17.06
N TYR A 58 -9.74 -1.44 17.50
CA TYR A 58 -10.96 -1.27 16.71
C TYR A 58 -10.98 0.10 16.01
N ASN A 59 -10.91 0.12 14.68
CA ASN A 59 -11.00 1.36 13.91
C ASN A 59 -12.47 1.75 13.66
N LYS A 60 -13.10 2.42 14.64
CA LYS A 60 -14.53 2.83 14.56
C LYS A 60 -14.84 3.76 13.38
N HIS A 61 -13.89 4.57 12.92
CA HIS A 61 -14.13 5.60 11.90
C HIS A 61 -14.09 5.08 10.45
N HIS A 62 -13.57 3.87 10.22
CA HIS A 62 -13.33 3.38 8.86
C HIS A 62 -14.63 3.13 8.06
N LYS A 63 -15.67 2.54 8.70
CA LYS A 63 -16.92 2.19 8.00
C LYS A 63 -17.82 3.38 7.70
N ALA A 64 -17.84 4.40 8.57
CA ALA A 64 -18.62 5.62 8.36
C ALA A 64 -18.00 6.47 7.25
N ASN A 65 -16.69 6.67 7.29
CA ASN A 65 -15.97 7.44 6.27
C ASN A 65 -16.07 6.80 4.87
N GLN A 66 -16.06 5.47 4.77
CA GLN A 66 -16.26 4.78 3.49
C GLN A 66 -17.64 5.05 2.88
N LYS A 67 -18.71 5.09 3.70
CA LYS A 67 -20.07 5.40 3.22
C LYS A 67 -20.17 6.85 2.76
N GLU A 68 -19.58 7.78 3.50
CA GLU A 68 -19.54 9.20 3.12
C GLU A 68 -18.80 9.42 1.80
N ILE A 69 -17.63 8.80 1.64
CA ILE A 69 -16.85 8.84 0.39
C ILE A 69 -17.65 8.26 -0.78
N SER A 70 -18.34 7.14 -0.57
CA SER A 70 -19.19 6.53 -1.60
C SER A 70 -20.33 7.46 -2.01
N ASN A 71 -20.99 8.09 -1.04
CA ASN A 71 -22.10 9.01 -1.30
C ASN A 71 -21.63 10.24 -2.09
N LEU A 72 -20.49 10.83 -1.70
CA LEU A 72 -19.89 11.96 -2.41
C LEU A 72 -19.51 11.59 -3.85
N SER A 73 -18.89 10.42 -4.05
CA SER A 73 -18.53 9.92 -5.38
C SER A 73 -19.75 9.74 -6.28
N ASN A 74 -20.85 9.20 -5.75
CA ASN A 74 -22.10 9.04 -6.47
C ASN A 74 -22.69 10.39 -6.90
N GLN A 75 -22.71 11.38 -6.00
CA GLN A 75 -23.17 12.74 -6.32
C GLN A 75 -22.33 13.39 -7.43
N ILE A 76 -21.00 13.24 -7.39
CA ILE A 76 -20.09 13.75 -8.44
C ILE A 76 -20.38 13.05 -9.78
N CYS A 77 -20.61 11.75 -9.76
CA CYS A 77 -20.95 11.01 -10.98
C CYS A 77 -22.27 11.50 -11.59
N GLU A 78 -23.28 11.78 -10.76
CA GLU A 78 -24.55 12.32 -11.22
C GLU A 78 -24.44 13.72 -11.82
N SER A 79 -23.71 14.62 -11.16
CA SER A 79 -23.48 15.98 -11.69
C SER A 79 -22.77 15.93 -13.03
N MET A 80 -21.70 15.12 -13.16
CA MET A 80 -21.00 14.93 -14.43
C MET A 80 -21.90 14.38 -15.55
N ARG A 81 -22.80 13.43 -15.23
CA ARG A 81 -23.77 12.90 -16.21
C ARG A 81 -24.73 14.00 -16.67
N LYS A 82 -25.24 14.82 -15.75
CA LYS A 82 -26.13 15.95 -16.05
C LYS A 82 -25.43 16.98 -16.94
N ASP A 83 -24.20 17.34 -16.62
CA ASP A 83 -23.41 18.30 -17.40
C ASP A 83 -23.13 17.81 -18.82
N ARG A 84 -22.72 16.54 -18.97
CA ARG A 84 -22.51 15.93 -20.30
C ARG A 84 -23.80 15.93 -21.12
N ARG A 85 -24.95 15.61 -20.50
CA ARG A 85 -26.26 15.64 -21.17
C ARG A 85 -26.61 17.07 -21.61
N LYS A 86 -26.49 18.05 -20.72
CA LYS A 86 -26.77 19.47 -21.00
C LYS A 86 -25.91 19.99 -22.15
N ARG A 87 -24.59 19.75 -22.09
CA ARG A 87 -23.66 20.12 -23.16
C ARG A 87 -24.05 19.49 -24.50
N ARG A 88 -24.43 18.22 -24.50
CA ARG A 88 -24.86 17.51 -25.71
C ARG A 88 -26.10 18.14 -26.34
N ILE A 89 -27.10 18.45 -25.52
CA ILE A 89 -28.35 19.09 -25.97
C ILE A 89 -28.06 20.49 -26.54
N ASN A 90 -27.35 21.33 -25.79
CA ASN A 90 -27.00 22.69 -26.24
C ASN A 90 -26.21 22.67 -27.57
N THR A 91 -25.31 21.70 -27.74
CA THR A 91 -24.54 21.57 -28.99
C THR A 91 -25.48 21.23 -30.16
N LEU A 92 -26.46 20.35 -29.95
CA LEU A 92 -27.45 20.01 -30.97
C LEU A 92 -28.33 21.21 -31.32
N GLU A 93 -28.88 21.90 -30.32
CA GLU A 93 -29.72 23.08 -30.49
C GLU A 93 -29.01 24.19 -31.29
N ASN A 94 -27.75 24.48 -30.94
CA ASN A 94 -26.95 25.49 -31.63
C ASN A 94 -26.78 25.19 -33.13
N HIS A 95 -26.53 23.94 -33.49
CA HIS A 95 -26.34 23.53 -34.90
C HIS A 95 -27.66 23.44 -35.66
N ILE A 96 -28.75 23.03 -35.01
CA ILE A 96 -30.10 23.05 -35.58
C ILE A 96 -30.49 24.50 -35.90
N ASN A 97 -30.31 25.43 -34.95
CA ASN A 97 -30.66 26.84 -35.14
C ASN A 97 -29.77 27.53 -36.19
N ARG A 98 -28.48 27.21 -36.27
CA ARG A 98 -27.54 27.84 -37.21
C ARG A 98 -27.58 27.28 -38.63
N THR A 99 -27.71 25.95 -38.76
CA THR A 99 -27.53 25.27 -40.06
C THR A 99 -28.69 24.36 -40.45
N GLY A 100 -29.70 24.20 -39.59
CA GLY A 100 -30.85 23.33 -39.85
C GLY A 100 -30.54 21.83 -39.85
N GLY A 101 -29.31 21.42 -39.49
CA GLY A 101 -28.86 20.04 -39.64
C GLY A 101 -28.05 19.51 -38.44
N THR A 102 -28.17 18.21 -38.18
CA THR A 102 -27.57 17.54 -37.00
C THR A 102 -26.18 16.93 -37.28
N ARG A 103 -25.81 16.76 -38.55
CA ARG A 103 -24.57 16.08 -38.95
C ARG A 103 -23.31 16.78 -38.44
N LYS A 104 -23.29 18.12 -38.46
CA LYS A 104 -22.17 18.94 -37.94
C LYS A 104 -22.05 18.82 -36.41
N ALA A 105 -23.17 18.83 -35.70
CA ALA A 105 -23.20 18.60 -34.25
C ALA A 105 -22.67 17.22 -33.85
N LEU A 106 -23.10 16.17 -34.57
CA LEU A 106 -22.63 14.80 -34.32
C LEU A 106 -21.13 14.63 -34.61
N LYS A 107 -20.60 15.34 -35.60
CA LYS A 107 -19.17 15.38 -35.88
C LYS A 107 -18.40 16.01 -34.71
N GLU A 108 -18.83 17.18 -34.24
CA GLU A 108 -18.22 17.88 -33.11
C GLU A 108 -18.25 17.06 -31.80
N LEU A 109 -19.40 16.45 -31.49
CA LEU A 109 -19.57 15.61 -30.30
C LEU A 109 -18.70 14.34 -30.33
N ARG A 110 -18.37 13.84 -31.52
CA ARG A 110 -17.51 12.66 -31.71
C ARG A 110 -16.02 13.00 -31.68
N GLU A 111 -15.63 14.19 -32.13
CA GLU A 111 -14.24 14.61 -32.25
C GLU A 111 -13.69 15.20 -30.94
N LYS A 112 -14.48 16.00 -30.20
CA LYS A 112 -14.05 16.61 -28.92
C LYS A 112 -13.79 15.60 -27.78
N GLY A 113 -14.30 14.37 -27.88
CA GLY A 113 -14.01 13.29 -26.93
C GLY A 113 -12.73 12.50 -27.22
N LYS A 114 -12.08 12.77 -28.36
CA LYS A 114 -10.84 12.12 -28.81
C LYS A 114 -9.61 13.01 -28.70
N GLU A 115 -9.75 14.20 -28.12
CA GLU A 115 -8.64 15.10 -27.84
C GLU A 115 -7.78 14.46 -26.75
N TRP A 116 -6.86 13.61 -27.20
CA TRP A 116 -5.61 13.34 -26.49
C TRP A 116 -4.92 14.68 -26.25
N ILE A 117 -4.18 14.81 -25.13
CA ILE A 117 -3.62 16.07 -24.61
C ILE A 117 -3.32 17.04 -25.76
N PRO A 118 -4.20 18.03 -26.02
CA PRO A 118 -4.17 18.77 -27.28
C PRO A 118 -2.93 19.66 -27.36
N MET A 119 -2.36 20.01 -26.21
CA MET A 119 -1.16 20.81 -26.10
C MET A 119 -0.50 20.56 -24.74
N LEU A 120 0.82 20.37 -24.75
CA LEU A 120 1.65 20.34 -23.54
C LEU A 120 2.47 21.65 -23.49
N LYS A 121 2.44 22.34 -22.36
CA LYS A 121 3.30 23.51 -22.14
C LYS A 121 4.58 23.05 -21.44
N ASP A 122 5.72 23.20 -22.10
CA ASP A 122 7.03 22.97 -21.48
C ASP A 122 7.73 24.32 -21.31
N LYS A 123 7.93 24.72 -20.05
CA LYS A 123 8.47 26.01 -19.60
C LYS A 123 7.70 27.22 -20.17
N GLU A 124 7.98 27.59 -21.42
CA GLU A 124 7.37 28.73 -22.13
C GLU A 124 6.87 28.38 -23.54
N GLN A 125 7.20 27.20 -24.07
CA GLN A 125 6.78 26.77 -25.41
C GLN A 125 5.59 25.82 -25.34
N HIS A 126 4.73 25.95 -26.35
CA HIS A 126 3.52 25.15 -26.52
C HIS A 126 3.76 24.07 -27.57
N ILE A 127 3.56 22.80 -27.19
CA ILE A 127 3.83 21.66 -28.06
C ILE A 127 2.52 20.92 -28.28
N THR A 128 2.09 20.93 -29.53
CA THR A 128 0.89 20.26 -30.02
C THR A 128 1.22 18.95 -30.75
N SER A 129 2.50 18.73 -31.10
CA SER A 129 2.96 17.51 -31.77
C SER A 129 2.99 16.33 -30.80
N ARG A 130 2.36 15.22 -31.19
CA ARG A 130 2.31 13.95 -30.46
C ARG A 130 3.70 13.46 -30.03
N ASP A 131 4.64 13.40 -30.97
CA ASP A 131 5.99 12.92 -30.69
C ASP A 131 6.73 13.86 -29.76
N GLY A 132 6.46 15.17 -29.87
CA GLY A 132 7.00 16.17 -28.95
C GLY A 132 6.53 15.96 -27.51
N ILE A 133 5.22 15.74 -27.32
CA ILE A 133 4.62 15.44 -26.00
C ILE A 133 5.22 14.16 -25.42
N GLN A 134 5.36 13.11 -26.24
CA GLN A 134 5.91 11.83 -25.79
C GLN A 134 7.40 11.95 -25.41
N ASN A 135 8.19 12.68 -26.19
CA ASN A 135 9.61 12.91 -25.91
C ASN A 135 9.82 13.71 -24.62
N ILE A 136 9.00 14.72 -24.38
CA ILE A 136 9.06 15.51 -23.14
C ILE A 136 8.67 14.66 -21.93
N ALA A 137 7.57 13.92 -22.01
CA ALA A 137 7.18 13.01 -20.94
C ALA A 137 8.30 12.00 -20.65
N THR A 138 8.88 11.42 -21.70
CA THR A 138 9.99 10.46 -21.59
C THR A 138 11.21 11.09 -20.92
N ASN A 139 11.61 12.29 -21.34
CA ASN A 139 12.75 13.00 -20.75
C ASN A 139 12.48 13.44 -19.31
N TYR A 140 11.28 13.90 -19.00
CA TYR A 140 10.86 14.26 -17.65
C TYR A 140 10.97 13.06 -16.71
N TYR A 141 10.41 11.90 -17.08
CA TYR A 141 10.49 10.70 -16.25
C TYR A 141 11.92 10.16 -16.17
N ARG A 142 12.69 10.20 -17.25
CA ARG A 142 14.13 9.87 -17.20
C ARG A 142 14.84 10.75 -16.18
N MET A 143 14.58 12.06 -16.16
CA MET A 143 15.19 12.99 -15.22
C MET A 143 14.72 12.74 -13.78
N LEU A 144 13.41 12.53 -13.56
CA LEU A 144 12.81 12.21 -12.26
C LEU A 144 13.43 10.95 -11.64
N TYR A 145 13.61 9.91 -12.45
CA TYR A 145 14.15 8.63 -12.02
C TYR A 145 15.68 8.54 -12.12
N SER A 146 16.35 9.46 -12.82
CA SER A 146 17.83 9.53 -12.86
C SER A 146 18.45 9.92 -11.53
N ASN A 147 17.71 10.66 -10.69
CA ASN A 147 18.15 11.10 -9.36
C ASN A 147 17.69 10.18 -8.22
N GLN A 148 17.21 8.98 -8.52
CA GLN A 148 17.09 7.97 -7.48
C GLN A 148 18.52 7.54 -7.10
N ILE A 149 18.93 7.95 -5.90
CA ILE A 149 19.93 7.34 -5.02
C ILE A 149 20.25 5.94 -5.52
N LYS A 150 21.53 5.62 -5.77
CA LYS A 150 21.98 4.28 -6.15
C LYS A 150 21.53 3.26 -5.09
N ILE A 151 20.30 2.79 -5.19
CA ILE A 151 19.83 1.61 -4.48
C ILE A 151 20.59 0.49 -5.17
N HIS A 152 21.54 -0.10 -4.46
CA HIS A 152 22.46 -1.10 -5.01
C HIS A 152 21.70 -2.42 -5.22
N TYR A 153 20.82 -2.46 -6.21
CA TYR A 153 20.18 -3.70 -6.64
C TYR A 153 21.22 -4.51 -7.40
N LYS A 154 21.82 -5.49 -6.72
CA LYS A 154 22.61 -6.54 -7.39
C LYS A 154 21.69 -7.32 -8.34
N LYS A 155 21.76 -7.01 -9.63
CA LYS A 155 21.43 -7.99 -10.68
C LYS A 155 22.70 -8.77 -10.98
N SER A 156 22.71 -10.07 -10.67
CA SER A 156 23.65 -11.03 -11.23
C SER A 156 22.87 -11.92 -12.19
N LYS A 157 23.17 -11.83 -13.49
CA LYS A 157 22.99 -12.97 -14.39
C LYS A 157 24.37 -13.41 -14.88
N ASP A 158 24.60 -14.70 -14.64
CA ASP A 158 25.55 -15.62 -15.25
C ASP A 158 26.99 -15.65 -14.71
N GLY A 159 27.34 -16.80 -14.10
CA GLY A 159 28.68 -17.40 -14.16
C GLY A 159 29.72 -17.01 -13.10
N LYS A 160 29.97 -17.95 -12.17
CA LYS A 160 31.22 -18.22 -11.43
C LYS A 160 31.61 -17.38 -10.17
N LYS A 161 31.62 -18.14 -9.06
CA LYS A 161 32.40 -18.12 -7.79
C LYS A 161 32.13 -17.01 -6.76
N LEU A 162 31.48 -17.34 -5.62
CA LEU A 162 32.04 -17.81 -4.31
C LEU A 162 32.77 -16.69 -3.55
N ALA A 163 32.59 -16.36 -2.27
CA ALA A 163 31.67 -16.72 -1.18
C ALA A 163 31.99 -15.75 -0.01
N SER A 164 31.07 -15.57 0.93
CA SER A 164 31.43 -15.45 2.35
C SER A 164 30.19 -15.73 3.21
N CYS A 165 30.26 -16.85 3.93
CA CYS A 165 29.31 -17.37 4.90
C CYS A 165 27.88 -17.65 4.42
N SER A 166 27.53 -18.94 4.50
CA SER A 166 26.20 -19.43 4.89
C SER A 166 25.39 -18.38 5.65
N GLU A 167 24.44 -17.73 4.98
CA GLU A 167 23.40 -16.99 5.69
C GLU A 167 22.74 -17.99 6.62
N ALA A 168 22.94 -17.81 7.93
CA ALA A 168 22.38 -18.69 8.93
C ALA A 168 20.88 -18.79 8.63
N PRO A 169 20.36 -20.01 8.45
CA PRO A 169 18.96 -20.13 8.16
C PRO A 169 18.18 -19.48 9.31
N GLY A 170 16.98 -18.98 9.02
CA GLY A 170 16.08 -18.52 10.07
C GLY A 170 15.86 -19.61 11.13
N PRO A 171 15.11 -19.33 12.21
CA PRO A 171 14.80 -20.32 13.24
C PRO A 171 14.28 -21.67 12.65
N ASP A 172 13.64 -21.60 11.47
CA ASP A 172 13.09 -22.73 10.73
C ASP A 172 14.13 -23.59 9.96
N ARG A 173 15.42 -23.23 9.99
CA ARG A 173 16.53 -23.91 9.31
C ARG A 173 16.45 -23.99 7.78
N ILE A 174 15.52 -23.27 7.16
CA ILE A 174 15.35 -23.20 5.71
C ILE A 174 16.39 -22.25 5.10
N THR A 175 17.19 -22.74 4.16
CA THR A 175 18.20 -21.94 3.45
C THR A 175 17.62 -21.31 2.19
N ASN A 176 18.16 -20.15 1.80
CA ASN A 176 17.75 -19.43 0.59
C ASN A 176 17.93 -20.27 -0.69
N GLU A 177 18.90 -21.17 -0.72
CA GLU A 177 19.13 -22.07 -1.85
C GLU A 177 18.04 -23.16 -1.96
N LEU A 178 17.54 -23.66 -0.82
CA LEU A 178 16.41 -24.59 -0.79
C LEU A 178 15.15 -23.93 -1.34
N MET A 179 14.86 -22.68 -0.95
CA MET A 179 13.71 -21.92 -1.43
C MET A 179 13.78 -21.60 -2.94
N LYS A 180 14.97 -21.27 -3.45
CA LYS A 180 15.16 -21.04 -4.90
C LYS A 180 14.97 -22.33 -5.69
N GLY A 181 15.36 -23.48 -5.12
CA GLY A 181 15.20 -24.80 -5.75
C GLY A 181 13.76 -25.26 -5.80
N THR A 182 12.98 -25.04 -4.74
CA THR A 182 11.60 -25.51 -4.60
C THR A 182 10.56 -24.59 -5.22
N ILE A 183 10.96 -23.43 -5.73
CA ILE A 183 10.04 -22.39 -6.23
C ILE A 183 9.13 -22.90 -7.36
N LYS A 184 9.63 -23.81 -8.20
CA LYS A 184 8.86 -24.40 -9.30
C LYS A 184 7.73 -25.30 -8.82
N ASP A 185 7.95 -26.00 -7.71
CA ASP A 185 7.00 -26.95 -7.13
C ASP A 185 6.02 -26.25 -6.18
N LEU A 186 6.48 -25.20 -5.49
CA LEU A 186 5.64 -24.36 -4.61
C LEU A 186 4.73 -23.41 -5.37
N SER A 187 5.13 -22.93 -6.55
CA SER A 187 4.34 -21.99 -7.35
C SER A 187 2.91 -22.44 -7.62
N PRO A 188 2.62 -23.66 -8.10
CA PRO A 188 1.24 -24.11 -8.34
C PRO A 188 0.43 -24.20 -7.04
N ILE A 189 1.04 -24.71 -5.96
CA ILE A 189 0.40 -24.88 -4.65
C ILE A 189 0.01 -23.51 -4.06
N LEU A 190 0.91 -22.54 -4.11
CA LEU A 190 0.65 -21.18 -3.64
C LEU A 190 -0.42 -20.48 -4.48
N THR A 191 -0.43 -20.73 -5.79
CA THR A 191 -1.44 -20.16 -6.72
C THR A 191 -2.82 -20.72 -6.41
N GLU A 192 -2.92 -22.01 -6.14
CA GLU A 192 -4.17 -22.66 -5.77
C GLU A 192 -4.73 -22.10 -4.45
N ILE A 193 -3.91 -22.05 -3.40
CA ILE A 193 -4.30 -21.48 -2.09
C ILE A 193 -4.75 -20.02 -2.25
N PHE A 194 -4.01 -19.22 -3.03
CA PHE A 194 -4.34 -17.82 -3.25
C PHE A 194 -5.68 -17.65 -3.99
N ASN A 195 -5.93 -18.47 -5.01
CA ASN A 195 -7.19 -18.46 -5.74
C ASN A 195 -8.37 -18.93 -4.87
N GLU A 196 -8.15 -19.90 -3.98
CA GLU A 196 -9.16 -20.31 -3.00
C GLU A 196 -9.50 -19.21 -2.00
N ILE A 197 -8.50 -18.45 -1.55
CA ILE A 197 -8.72 -17.27 -0.67
C ILE A 197 -9.54 -16.21 -1.40
N ILE A 198 -9.25 -15.93 -2.67
CA ILE A 198 -10.03 -14.98 -3.48
C ILE A 198 -11.49 -15.42 -3.62
N ARG A 199 -11.73 -16.71 -3.85
CA ARG A 199 -13.08 -17.25 -4.08
C ARG A 199 -13.91 -17.35 -2.81
N THR A 200 -13.30 -17.80 -1.72
CA THR A 200 -14.01 -18.08 -0.46
C THR A 200 -14.00 -16.91 0.52
N GLY A 201 -13.03 -15.98 0.38
CA GLY A 201 -12.80 -14.90 1.32
C GLY A 201 -12.24 -15.35 2.68
N ASN A 202 -11.98 -16.64 2.86
CA ASN A 202 -11.47 -17.20 4.11
C ASN A 202 -9.93 -17.28 4.06
N ILE A 203 -9.29 -16.48 4.90
CA ILE A 203 -7.82 -16.45 5.05
C ILE A 203 -7.42 -17.43 6.17
N PRO A 204 -6.38 -18.25 6.01
CA PRO A 204 -5.84 -19.08 7.08
C PRO A 204 -5.53 -18.24 8.33
N LYS A 205 -5.98 -18.70 9.51
CA LYS A 205 -5.87 -17.93 10.76
C LYS A 205 -4.44 -17.50 11.09
N GLN A 206 -3.45 -18.35 10.79
CA GLN A 206 -2.02 -18.07 10.98
C GLN A 206 -1.52 -16.87 10.16
N TRP A 207 -2.13 -16.56 9.01
CA TRP A 207 -1.73 -15.42 8.18
C TRP A 207 -2.34 -14.09 8.65
N ALA A 208 -3.37 -14.15 9.50
CA ALA A 208 -3.95 -12.97 10.14
C ALA A 208 -3.16 -12.54 11.39
N GLU A 209 -2.24 -13.39 11.87
CA GLU A 209 -1.38 -13.12 13.01
C GLU A 209 -0.03 -12.59 12.50
N SER A 210 0.14 -11.27 12.48
CA SER A 210 1.44 -10.66 12.15
C SER A 210 2.33 -10.59 13.39
N HIS A 211 3.39 -11.39 13.46
CA HIS A 211 4.45 -11.22 14.44
C HIS A 211 5.40 -10.10 13.98
N ILE A 212 5.13 -8.88 14.42
CA ILE A 212 6.00 -7.73 14.15
C ILE A 212 7.06 -7.70 15.24
N LEU A 213 8.29 -8.08 14.88
CA LEU A 213 9.46 -7.95 15.73
C LEU A 213 10.02 -6.53 15.59
N TYR A 214 10.01 -5.75 16.68
CA TYR A 214 10.81 -4.53 16.77
C TYR A 214 12.19 -4.91 17.29
N LEU A 215 13.23 -4.65 16.48
CA LEU A 215 14.64 -4.70 16.85
C LEU A 215 15.05 -3.45 17.62
#